data_AF-A0A968JPE7-F1
#
_entry.id   AF-A0A968JPE7-F1
#
_cell.length_a   1.000
_cell.length_b   1.000
_cell.length_c   1.000
_cell.angle_alpha   90.00
_cell.angle_beta   90.00
_cell.angle_gamma   90.00
#
_symmetry.space_group_name_H-M   'P 1'
#
loop_
_entity.id
_entity.type
_entity.pdbx_description
1 polymer ?
#
loop_
_entity_poly.entity_id
_entity_poly.type
_entity_poly.pdbx_seq_one_letter_code
_entity_poly.pdbx_strand_id
1 'polypeptide(L)'
;MAKYNELGESLKSSFAFIVIPASFVVAYFIYAYILGDPTNFVGNEPANEPLKNNYLGVVYKGGGLVILLIAFQVILLTFIVERFLSIRMASGKSRNSSFVRTIKQLIDKKEYAHALKRCDEQKER
;
A
#
# COMPACT_ATOMS: atom_id res chain seq x y z
N MET A 1 -17.66 19.19 -3.62
CA MET A 1 -17.60 17.72 -3.84
C MET A 1 -16.93 17.36 -5.17
N ALA A 2 -17.30 17.99 -6.30
CA ALA A 2 -16.64 17.74 -7.60
C ALA A 2 -15.11 17.89 -7.59
N LYS A 3 -14.58 19.00 -7.05
CA LYS A 3 -13.13 19.27 -6.96
C LYS A 3 -12.33 18.27 -6.11
N TYR A 4 -12.97 17.64 -5.12
CA TYR A 4 -12.34 16.61 -4.27
C TYR A 4 -12.30 15.25 -4.96
N ASN A 5 -13.34 14.92 -5.75
CA ASN A 5 -13.35 13.71 -6.58
C ASN A 5 -12.33 13.79 -7.73
N GLU A 6 -12.16 14.95 -8.36
CA GLU A 6 -11.15 15.14 -9.41
C GLU A 6 -9.72 15.06 -8.87
N LEU A 7 -9.46 15.60 -7.68
CA LEU A 7 -8.15 15.48 -7.04
C LEU A 7 -7.86 14.02 -6.64
N GLY A 8 -8.87 13.31 -6.09
CA GLY A 8 -8.74 11.89 -5.73
C GLY A 8 -8.55 10.97 -6.95
N GLU A 9 -9.25 11.23 -8.06
CA GLU A 9 -9.04 10.50 -9.32
C GLU A 9 -7.70 10.83 -9.97
N SER A 10 -7.29 12.10 -9.98
CA SER A 10 -6.01 12.54 -10.53
C SER A 10 -4.82 11.97 -9.74
N LEU A 11 -4.93 11.91 -8.41
CA LEU A 11 -3.93 11.27 -7.55
C LEU A 11 -3.88 9.75 -7.76
N LYS A 12 -5.03 9.07 -7.91
CA LYS A 12 -5.07 7.63 -8.22
C LYS A 12 -4.46 7.33 -9.60
N SER A 13 -4.76 8.16 -10.60
CA SER A 13 -4.23 8.02 -11.96
C SER A 13 -2.72 8.27 -12.01
N SER A 14 -2.24 9.34 -11.37
CA SER A 14 -0.81 9.69 -11.34
C SER A 14 0.01 8.69 -10.53
N PHE A 15 -0.53 8.20 -9.41
CA PHE A 15 0.12 7.19 -8.59
C PHE A 15 0.26 5.86 -9.33
N ALA A 16 -0.82 5.36 -9.94
CA ALA A 16 -0.77 4.11 -10.70
C ALA A 16 0.20 4.20 -11.88
N PHE A 17 0.22 5.34 -12.58
CA PHE A 17 1.13 5.57 -13.71
C PHE A 17 2.62 5.50 -13.33
N ILE A 18 2.98 5.91 -12.11
CA ILE A 18 4.36 5.87 -11.61
C ILE A 18 4.69 4.52 -10.98
N VAL A 19 3.78 3.98 -10.16
CA VAL A 19 4.02 2.78 -9.35
C VAL A 19 4.15 1.54 -10.23
N ILE A 20 3.35 1.43 -11.30
CA ILE A 20 3.39 0.24 -12.16
C ILE A 20 4.76 0.10 -12.83
N PRO A 21 5.30 1.06 -13.60
CA PRO A 21 6.65 0.95 -14.16
C PRO A 21 7.74 0.76 -13.09
N ALA A 22 7.66 1.51 -11.98
CA ALA A 22 8.63 1.40 -10.89
C ALA A 22 8.67 -0.01 -10.29
N SER A 23 7.51 -0.66 -10.12
CA SER A 23 7.42 -2.02 -9.61
C SER A 23 8.05 -3.07 -10.53
N PHE A 24 7.97 -2.89 -11.85
CA PHE A 24 8.63 -3.76 -12.82
C PHE A 24 10.15 -3.63 -12.74
N VAL A 25 10.65 -2.40 -12.58
CA VAL A 25 12.07 -2.14 -12.37
C VAL A 25 12.55 -2.82 -11.08
N VAL A 26 11.87 -2.60 -9.97
CA VAL A 26 12.20 -3.23 -8.68
C VAL A 26 12.13 -4.76 -8.76
N ALA A 27 11.11 -5.31 -9.42
CA ALA A 27 10.98 -6.76 -9.60
C ALA A 27 12.12 -7.37 -10.42
N TYR A 28 12.57 -6.67 -11.47
CA TYR A 28 13.74 -7.08 -12.23
C TYR A 28 15.00 -7.08 -11.37
N PHE A 29 15.22 -6.04 -10.55
CA PHE A 29 16.36 -6.00 -9.63
C PHE A 29 16.32 -7.13 -8.60
N ILE A 30 15.15 -7.42 -8.03
CA ILE A 30 14.98 -8.55 -7.10
C ILE A 30 15.32 -9.87 -7.80
N TYR A 31 14.80 -10.08 -9.02
CA TYR A 31 15.07 -11.29 -9.78
C TYR A 31 16.56 -11.44 -10.12
N ALA A 32 17.20 -10.40 -10.65
CA ALA A 32 18.58 -10.46 -11.12
C ALA A 32 19.60 -10.55 -9.99
N TYR A 33 19.41 -9.80 -8.90
CA TYR A 33 20.44 -9.67 -7.84
C TYR A 33 20.17 -10.50 -6.60
N ILE A 34 18.91 -10.82 -6.27
CA ILE A 34 18.60 -11.62 -5.07
C ILE A 34 18.47 -13.10 -5.46
N LEU A 35 17.64 -13.38 -6.47
CA LEU A 35 17.39 -14.77 -6.90
C LEU A 35 18.53 -15.27 -7.81
N GLY A 36 19.03 -14.40 -8.69
CA GLY A 36 20.15 -14.68 -9.59
C GLY A 36 21.54 -14.60 -8.97
N ASP A 37 21.64 -14.43 -7.66
CA ASP A 37 22.94 -14.37 -6.98
C ASP A 37 23.75 -15.66 -7.24
N PRO A 38 25.01 -15.57 -7.71
CA PRO A 38 25.86 -16.73 -8.01
C PRO A 38 25.97 -17.73 -6.86
N THR A 39 25.93 -17.26 -5.60
CA THR A 39 26.03 -18.10 -4.41
C THR A 39 24.83 -19.03 -4.22
N ASN A 40 23.75 -18.83 -4.98
CA ASN A 40 22.59 -19.72 -4.97
C ASN A 40 22.76 -20.97 -5.86
N PHE A 41 23.84 -21.05 -6.66
CA PHE A 41 24.03 -22.08 -7.68
C PHE A 41 25.32 -22.88 -7.49
N VAL A 42 25.30 -24.13 -7.96
CA VAL A 42 26.47 -25.01 -7.89
C VAL A 42 27.62 -24.41 -8.70
N GLY A 43 28.79 -24.30 -8.07
CA GLY A 43 29.98 -23.74 -8.72
C GLY A 43 29.96 -22.22 -8.88
N ASN A 44 29.05 -21.49 -8.22
CA ASN A 44 28.88 -20.04 -8.37
C ASN A 44 28.53 -19.60 -9.80
N GLU A 45 27.83 -20.44 -10.57
CA GLU A 45 27.38 -20.10 -11.91
C GLU A 45 25.85 -20.21 -12.00
N PRO A 46 25.13 -19.11 -12.30
CA PRO A 46 23.67 -19.11 -12.44
C PRO A 46 23.11 -20.03 -13.54
N ALA A 47 23.98 -20.49 -14.46
CA ALA A 47 23.65 -21.48 -15.48
C ALA A 47 23.49 -22.90 -14.91
N ASN A 48 24.19 -23.22 -13.82
CA ASN A 48 24.17 -24.54 -13.21
C ASN A 48 22.90 -24.78 -12.38
N GLU A 49 22.75 -26.00 -11.87
CA GLU A 49 21.66 -26.35 -10.97
C GLU A 49 21.72 -25.52 -9.68
N PRO A 50 20.57 -25.14 -9.11
CA PRO A 50 20.52 -24.50 -7.81
C PRO A 50 21.11 -25.42 -6.74
N LEU A 51 21.76 -24.83 -5.72
CA LEU A 51 22.29 -25.59 -4.60
C LEU A 51 21.18 -26.40 -3.92
N LYS A 52 21.49 -27.64 -3.53
CA LYS A 52 20.57 -28.51 -2.79
C LYS A 52 20.13 -27.79 -1.52
N ASN A 53 18.80 -27.64 -1.35
CA ASN A 53 18.12 -26.86 -0.29
C ASN A 53 18.10 -25.33 -0.45
N ASN A 54 18.60 -24.75 -1.55
CA ASN A 54 18.44 -23.32 -1.81
C ASN A 54 17.26 -23.03 -2.74
N TYR A 55 16.13 -22.67 -2.13
CA TYR A 55 14.89 -22.36 -2.86
C TYR A 55 14.98 -21.09 -3.71
N LEU A 56 15.87 -20.14 -3.39
CA LEU A 56 16.01 -18.90 -4.17
C LEU A 56 16.53 -19.19 -5.59
N GLY A 57 17.52 -20.08 -5.70
CA GLY A 57 18.04 -20.53 -6.99
C GLY A 57 17.03 -21.37 -7.78
N VAL A 58 16.21 -22.19 -7.10
CA VAL A 58 15.12 -22.94 -7.73
C VAL A 58 14.08 -21.99 -8.34
N VAL A 59 13.70 -20.95 -7.60
CA VAL A 59 12.76 -19.94 -8.09
C VAL A 59 13.37 -19.15 -9.25
N TYR A 60 14.66 -18.80 -9.23
CA TYR A 60 15.33 -18.13 -10.36
C TYR A 60 15.22 -18.91 -11.69
N LYS A 61 15.33 -20.25 -11.63
CA LYS A 61 15.17 -21.12 -12.81
C LYS A 61 13.75 -21.10 -13.41
N GLY A 62 12.76 -20.57 -12.69
CA GLY A 62 11.42 -20.32 -13.21
C GLY A 62 11.37 -19.27 -14.35
N GLY A 63 12.48 -18.57 -14.61
CA GLY A 63 12.64 -17.72 -15.79
C GLY A 63 11.83 -16.43 -15.74
N GLY A 64 11.54 -15.86 -16.92
CA GLY A 64 10.88 -14.55 -17.04
C GLY A 64 9.49 -14.47 -16.40
N LEU A 65 8.80 -15.60 -16.21
CA LEU A 65 7.51 -15.66 -15.53
C LEU A 65 7.61 -15.21 -14.06
N VAL A 66 8.74 -15.47 -13.41
CA VAL A 66 8.99 -15.09 -12.01
C VAL A 66 9.07 -13.57 -11.85
N ILE A 67 9.65 -12.87 -12.85
CA ILE A 67 9.70 -11.40 -12.85
C ILE A 67 8.28 -10.81 -12.81
N LEU A 68 7.37 -11.35 -13.62
CA LEU A 68 5.97 -10.92 -13.64
C LEU A 68 5.27 -11.16 -12.29
N LEU A 69 5.49 -12.34 -11.70
CA LEU A 69 4.89 -12.68 -10.40
C LEU A 69 5.40 -11.75 -9.27
N ILE A 70 6.71 -11.47 -9.25
CA ILE A 70 7.30 -10.54 -8.28
C ILE A 70 6.75 -9.12 -8.51
N ALA A 71 6.64 -8.67 -9.76
CA ALA A 71 6.07 -7.37 -10.08
C ALA A 71 4.63 -7.22 -9.54
N PHE A 72 3.77 -8.21 -9.78
CA PHE A 72 2.41 -8.20 -9.22
C PHE A 72 2.39 -8.20 -7.70
N GLN A 73 3.30 -8.95 -7.06
CA GLN A 73 3.40 -8.95 -5.60
C GLN A 73 3.79 -7.58 -5.03
N VAL A 74 4.76 -6.89 -5.67
CA VAL A 74 5.21 -5.54 -5.27
C VAL A 74 4.11 -4.50 -5.49
N ILE A 75 3.37 -4.59 -6.60
CA ILE A 75 2.22 -3.71 -6.89
C ILE A 75 1.16 -3.87 -5.78
N LEU A 76 0.77 -5.11 -5.48
CA LEU A 76 -0.24 -5.39 -4.45
C LEU A 76 0.19 -4.89 -3.07
N LEU A 77 1.44 -5.12 -2.67
CA LEU A 77 1.97 -4.62 -1.41
C LEU A 77 1.93 -3.08 -1.35
N THR A 78 2.30 -2.43 -2.44
CA THR A 78 2.26 -0.96 -2.55
C THR A 78 0.83 -0.42 -2.39
N PHE A 79 -0.15 -1.05 -3.04
CA PHE A 79 -1.56 -0.68 -2.88
C PHE A 79 -2.09 -0.94 -1.46
N ILE A 80 -1.69 -2.02 -0.81
CA ILE A 80 -2.09 -2.30 0.58
C ILE A 80 -1.54 -1.21 1.50
N VAL A 81 -0.26 -0.83 1.35
CA VAL A 81 0.37 0.20 2.17
C VAL A 81 -0.24 1.57 1.91
N GLU A 82 -0.44 1.96 0.65
CA GLU A 82 -1.14 3.20 0.28
C GLU A 82 -2.52 3.23 0.93
N ARG A 83 -3.30 2.16 0.75
CA ARG A 83 -4.66 2.11 1.26
C ARG A 83 -4.71 2.19 2.77
N PHE A 84 -3.76 1.54 3.45
CA PHE A 84 -3.64 1.58 4.89
C PHE A 84 -3.32 2.99 5.40
N LEU A 85 -2.37 3.68 4.77
CA LEU A 85 -2.03 5.06 5.12
C LEU A 85 -3.19 6.01 4.82
N SER A 86 -3.84 5.87 3.67
CA SER A 86 -5.02 6.65 3.28
C SER A 86 -6.19 6.50 4.26
N ILE A 87 -6.49 5.27 4.71
CA ILE A 87 -7.53 5.03 5.73
C ILE A 87 -7.12 5.60 7.09
N ARG A 88 -5.82 5.50 7.46
CA ARG A 88 -5.30 6.07 8.71
C ARG A 88 -5.35 7.59 8.71
N MET A 89 -5.04 8.23 7.58
CA MET A 89 -5.15 9.68 7.42
C MET A 89 -6.60 10.14 7.43
N ALA A 90 -7.51 9.39 6.78
CA ALA A 90 -8.94 9.69 6.78
C ALA A 90 -9.66 9.37 8.11
N SER A 91 -9.06 8.54 8.98
CA SER A 91 -9.57 8.30 10.32
C SER A 91 -9.35 9.56 11.18
N GLY A 92 -10.38 10.40 11.28
CA GLY A 92 -10.37 11.64 12.06
C GLY A 92 -10.05 11.45 13.55
N LYS A 93 -9.91 12.56 14.29
CA LYS A 93 -9.44 12.62 15.69
C LYS A 93 -10.24 11.78 16.72
N SER A 94 -11.46 11.32 16.41
CA SER A 94 -12.28 10.57 17.37
C SER A 94 -13.13 9.49 16.70
N ARG A 95 -13.46 8.41 17.44
CA ARG A 95 -14.36 7.36 16.97
C ARG A 95 -15.75 7.94 16.65
N ASN A 96 -16.22 7.71 15.42
CA ASN A 96 -17.52 8.18 14.94
C ASN A 96 -18.68 7.80 15.88
N SER A 97 -18.66 6.60 16.46
CA SER A 97 -19.72 6.13 17.36
C SER A 97 -19.80 6.91 18.68
N SER A 98 -18.66 7.29 19.28
CA SER A 98 -18.64 8.12 20.50
C SER A 98 -19.01 9.57 20.20
N PHE A 99 -18.60 10.09 19.04
CA PHE A 99 -18.97 11.44 18.62
C PHE A 99 -20.49 11.57 18.45
N VAL A 100 -21.11 10.67 17.70
CA VAL A 100 -22.57 10.69 17.47
C VAL A 100 -23.35 10.58 18.78
N ARG A 101 -22.89 9.76 19.73
CA ARG A 101 -23.49 9.67 21.07
C ARG A 101 -23.39 10.99 21.83
N THR A 102 -22.23 11.64 21.80
CA THR A 102 -21.98 12.91 22.49
C THR A 102 -22.84 14.05 21.91
N ILE A 103 -22.93 14.14 20.58
CA ILE A 103 -23.78 15.14 19.92
C ILE A 103 -25.26 14.93 20.25
N LYS A 104 -25.75 13.68 20.22
CA LYS A 104 -27.12 13.38 20.64
C LYS A 104 -27.41 13.84 22.07
N GLN A 105 -26.50 13.57 23.01
CA GLN A 105 -26.62 14.02 24.39
C GLN A 105 -26.63 15.55 24.54
N LEU A 106 -25.81 16.27 23.77
CA LEU A 106 -25.77 17.74 23.78
C LEU A 106 -27.06 18.36 23.22
N ILE A 107 -27.64 17.74 22.18
CA ILE A 107 -28.92 18.14 21.60
C ILE A 107 -30.07 17.89 22.57
N ASP A 108 -30.10 16.73 23.24
CA ASP A 108 -31.12 16.40 24.25
C ASP A 108 -31.09 17.39 25.43
N LYS A 109 -29.90 17.88 25.80
CA LYS A 109 -29.69 18.92 26.82
C LYS A 109 -29.95 20.34 26.33
N LYS A 110 -30.29 20.54 25.05
CA LYS A 110 -30.47 21.86 24.40
C LYS A 110 -29.21 22.74 24.40
N GLU A 111 -28.03 22.13 24.52
CA GLU A 111 -26.73 22.83 24.52
C GLU A 111 -26.17 22.97 23.09
N TYR A 112 -26.91 23.67 22.23
CA TYR A 112 -26.60 23.74 20.78
C TYR A 112 -25.24 24.40 20.47
N ALA A 113 -24.82 25.39 21.25
CA ALA A 113 -23.52 26.05 21.08
C ALA A 113 -22.34 25.10 21.33
N HIS A 114 -22.46 24.22 22.33
CA HIS A 114 -21.45 23.20 22.61
C HIS A 114 -21.46 22.09 21.55
N ALA A 115 -22.63 21.71 21.06
CA ALA A 115 -22.73 20.76 19.94
C ALA A 115 -22.03 21.30 18.68
N LEU A 116 -22.26 22.59 18.33
CA LEU A 116 -21.61 23.24 17.20
C LEU A 116 -20.09 23.26 17.37
N LYS A 117 -19.60 23.69 18.54
CA LYS A 117 -18.17 23.72 18.85
C LYS A 117 -17.53 22.34 18.71
N ARG A 118 -18.23 21.29 19.14
CA ARG A 118 -17.74 19.91 19.01
C ARG A 118 -17.71 19.42 17.55
N CYS A 119 -18.65 19.85 16.72
CA CYS A 119 -18.61 19.62 15.26
C CYS A 119 -17.42 20.32 14.61
N ASP A 120 -17.13 21.56 14.99
CA ASP A 120 -15.97 22.32 14.48
C ASP A 120 -14.64 21.69 14.89
N GLU A 121 -14.55 21.18 16.13
CA GLU A 121 -13.36 20.47 16.62
C GLU A 121 -13.14 19.11 15.93
N GLN A 122 -14.19 18.48 15.41
CA GLN A 122 -14.09 17.19 14.73
C GLN A 122 -13.73 17.31 13.24
N LYS A 123 -13.56 18.54 12.74
CA LYS A 123 -13.18 18.79 11.35
C LYS A 123 -11.92 17.99 10.99
N GLU A 124 -11.99 17.37 9.82
CA GLU A 124 -10.99 16.44 9.31
C GLU A 124 -9.58 17.03 9.37
N ARG A 125 -8.59 16.16 9.60
CA ARG A 125 -7.20 16.56 9.69
C ARG A 125 -6.64 16.94 8.32
#